data_AF-A0A7C7BXI6-F1
#
_entry.id   AF-A0A7C7BXI6-F1
#
_cell.length_a   1.000
_cell.length_b   1.000
_cell.length_c   1.000
_cell.angle_alpha   90.00
_cell.angle_beta   90.00
_cell.angle_gamma   90.00
#
_symmetry.space_group_name_H-M   'P 1'
#
loop_
_entity.id
_entity.type
_entity.pdbx_description
1 polymer ?
#
loop_
_entity_poly.entity_id
_entity_poly.type
_entity_poly.pdbx_seq_one_letter_code
_entity_poly.pdbx_strand_id
1 'polypeptide(L)'
;MAKKNSSYLDDQSWSDVRDGMRIDWDVPIKMDDGVVLRCDVYRPIKNGKYGVIMTLGPYGKFLHFNEIYEDQFVRMSEDFPEVPSETTNKYQNWEVVDPEKWVP
;
A
#
# COMPACT_ATOMS: atom_id res chain seq x y z
N MET A 1 -20.08 -27.59 -8.02
CA MET A 1 -18.88 -27.15 -8.75
C MET A 1 -18.02 -26.35 -7.78
N ALA A 2 -16.81 -26.82 -7.47
CA ALA A 2 -15.89 -26.07 -6.61
C ALA A 2 -15.49 -24.78 -7.35
N LYS A 3 -15.74 -23.61 -6.75
CA LYS A 3 -15.21 -22.35 -7.28
C LYS A 3 -13.69 -22.52 -7.35
N LYS A 4 -13.12 -22.46 -8.56
CA LYS A 4 -11.68 -22.34 -8.76
C LYS A 4 -11.27 -21.14 -7.89
N ASN A 5 -10.43 -21.36 -6.88
CA ASN A 5 -9.77 -20.26 -6.18
C ASN A 5 -8.87 -19.59 -7.21
N SER A 6 -9.46 -18.69 -8.01
CA SER A 6 -8.68 -17.76 -8.80
C SER A 6 -7.93 -16.92 -7.79
N SER A 7 -6.60 -17.00 -7.82
CA SER A 7 -5.78 -15.97 -7.20
C SER A 7 -6.29 -14.62 -7.71
N TYR A 8 -6.39 -13.61 -6.82
CA TYR A 8 -6.64 -12.23 -7.25
C TYR A 8 -5.39 -11.60 -7.88
N LEU A 9 -4.26 -12.31 -7.84
CA LEU A 9 -3.01 -11.98 -8.51
C LEU A 9 -3.07 -12.47 -9.97
N ASP A 10 -2.57 -11.66 -10.89
CA ASP A 10 -2.31 -12.07 -12.28
C ASP A 10 -0.79 -12.17 -12.54
N ASP A 11 -0.39 -12.39 -13.80
CA ASP A 11 1.00 -12.60 -14.17
C ASP A 11 1.91 -11.36 -13.96
N GLN A 12 1.34 -10.19 -13.67
CA GLN A 12 2.09 -8.96 -13.33
C GLN A 12 2.21 -8.75 -11.82
N SER A 13 1.42 -9.47 -11.02
CA SER A 13 1.43 -9.34 -9.56
C SER A 13 2.45 -10.29 -8.92
N TRP A 14 3.01 -9.89 -7.80
CA TRP A 14 3.82 -10.78 -6.95
C TRP A 14 3.56 -10.49 -5.47
N SER A 15 3.98 -11.41 -4.61
CA SER A 15 3.83 -11.25 -3.16
C SER A 15 5.12 -11.58 -2.45
N ASP A 16 5.41 -10.84 -1.39
CA ASP A 16 6.48 -11.18 -0.46
C ASP A 16 6.16 -10.73 0.97
N VAL A 17 7.06 -11.06 1.90
CA VAL A 17 6.94 -10.71 3.32
C VAL A 17 8.13 -9.87 3.70
N ARG A 18 7.88 -8.63 4.14
CA ARG A 18 8.88 -7.66 4.56
C ARG A 18 8.27 -6.68 5.56
N ASP A 19 9.10 -6.09 6.42
CA ASP A 19 8.72 -5.08 7.41
C ASP A 19 7.46 -5.47 8.23
N GLY A 20 7.36 -6.75 8.62
CA GLY A 20 6.24 -7.28 9.42
C GLY A 20 4.93 -7.54 8.66
N MET A 21 4.86 -7.21 7.37
CA MET A 21 3.67 -7.32 6.54
C MET A 21 3.82 -8.37 5.44
N ARG A 22 2.71 -8.89 4.94
CA ARG A 22 2.66 -9.46 3.60
C ARG A 22 2.21 -8.36 2.64
N ILE A 23 2.97 -8.17 1.58
CA ILE A 23 2.66 -7.19 0.56
C ILE A 23 2.39 -7.92 -0.74
N ASP A 24 1.21 -7.69 -1.31
CA ASP A 24 0.88 -8.15 -2.65
C ASP A 24 0.97 -6.95 -3.59
N TRP A 25 1.89 -7.00 -4.52
CA TRP A 25 2.25 -5.92 -5.43
C TRP A 25 1.50 -6.03 -6.75
N ASP A 26 1.16 -4.89 -7.34
CA ASP A 26 0.55 -4.80 -8.67
C ASP A 26 -0.72 -5.65 -8.84
N VAL A 27 -1.54 -5.72 -7.80
CA VAL A 27 -2.82 -6.43 -7.80
C VAL A 27 -3.80 -5.77 -8.78
N PRO A 28 -4.37 -6.52 -9.74
CA PRO A 28 -5.31 -5.99 -10.71
C PRO A 28 -6.66 -5.65 -10.09
N ILE A 29 -7.16 -4.46 -10.38
CA ILE A 29 -8.55 -4.04 -10.15
C ILE A 29 -9.16 -3.75 -11.51
N LYS A 30 -9.94 -4.69 -12.03
CA LYS A 30 -10.63 -4.54 -13.33
C LYS A 30 -11.86 -3.66 -13.17
N MET A 31 -11.89 -2.57 -13.93
CA MET A 31 -13.01 -1.64 -14.04
C MET A 31 -14.07 -2.16 -15.02
N ASP A 32 -15.24 -1.54 -15.04
CA ASP A 32 -16.37 -1.91 -15.90
C ASP A 32 -16.13 -1.60 -17.39
N ASP A 33 -15.32 -0.58 -17.69
CA ASP A 33 -14.87 -0.21 -19.03
C ASP A 33 -13.73 -1.11 -19.58
N GLY A 34 -13.23 -2.04 -18.75
CA GLY A 34 -12.15 -2.96 -19.10
C GLY A 34 -10.74 -2.44 -18.78
N VAL A 35 -10.59 -1.20 -18.30
CA VAL A 35 -9.32 -0.70 -17.75
C VAL A 35 -8.95 -1.52 -16.51
N VAL A 36 -7.66 -1.79 -16.33
CA VAL A 36 -7.13 -2.48 -15.15
C VAL A 36 -6.29 -1.50 -14.37
N LEU A 37 -6.80 -1.06 -13.21
CA LEU A 37 -6.01 -0.33 -12.23
C LEU A 37 -5.11 -1.31 -11.47
N ARG A 38 -4.02 -0.81 -10.89
CA ARG A 38 -3.05 -1.60 -10.13
C ARG A 38 -2.90 -1.00 -8.75
N CYS A 39 -2.93 -1.86 -7.74
CA CYS A 39 -2.73 -1.45 -6.35
C CYS A 39 -1.73 -2.38 -5.65
N ASP A 40 -1.13 -1.86 -4.59
CA ASP A 40 -0.32 -2.66 -3.68
C ASP A 40 -1.15 -2.89 -2.39
N VAL A 41 -1.22 -4.14 -1.93
CA VAL A 41 -2.03 -4.56 -0.78
C VAL A 41 -1.10 -4.91 0.38
N TYR A 42 -1.04 -4.01 1.36
CA TYR A 42 -0.33 -4.20 2.62
C TYR A 42 -1.28 -4.86 3.63
N ARG A 43 -0.94 -6.05 4.11
CA ARG A 43 -1.83 -6.83 4.99
C ARG A 43 -1.09 -7.70 6.00
N PRO A 44 -1.77 -8.15 7.07
CA PRO A 44 -1.15 -9.03 8.06
C PRO A 44 -0.65 -10.33 7.43
N ILE A 45 0.47 -10.85 7.94
CA ILE A 45 1.03 -12.14 7.54
C ILE A 45 0.03 -13.27 7.82
N LYS A 46 -0.69 -13.18 8.94
CA LYS A 46 -1.70 -14.15 9.34
C LYS A 46 -2.98 -13.98 8.51
N ASN A 47 -3.40 -15.06 7.86
CA ASN A 47 -4.67 -15.09 7.13
C ASN A 47 -5.86 -14.80 8.06
N GLY A 48 -6.83 -14.01 7.57
CA GLY A 48 -8.01 -13.59 8.33
C GLY A 48 -8.87 -12.60 7.55
N LYS A 49 -9.91 -12.07 8.21
CA LYS A 49 -10.68 -10.93 7.72
C LYS A 49 -10.30 -9.70 8.53
N TYR A 50 -9.97 -8.62 7.85
CA TYR A 50 -9.52 -7.37 8.46
C TYR A 50 -10.31 -6.19 7.87
N GLY A 51 -10.33 -5.07 8.59
CA GLY A 51 -10.75 -3.80 8.01
C GLY A 51 -9.82 -3.39 6.88
N VAL A 52 -10.34 -2.62 5.92
CA VAL A 52 -9.55 -2.12 4.79
C VAL A 52 -9.52 -0.60 4.86
N ILE A 53 -8.32 -0.04 4.84
CA ILE A 53 -8.08 1.37 4.52
C ILE A 53 -7.70 1.42 3.05
N MET A 54 -8.42 2.19 2.25
CA MET A 54 -8.18 2.34 0.83
C MET A 54 -7.77 3.77 0.54
N THR A 55 -6.67 3.93 -0.18
CA THR A 55 -6.15 5.23 -0.64
C THR A 55 -5.97 5.19 -2.14
N LEU A 56 -6.24 6.31 -2.81
CA LEU A 56 -6.03 6.49 -4.24
C LEU A 56 -5.39 7.87 -4.44
N GLY A 57 -4.17 7.88 -4.96
CA GLY A 57 -3.45 9.11 -5.29
C GLY A 57 -2.99 9.09 -6.75
N PRO A 58 -2.96 10.25 -7.44
CA PRO A 58 -2.37 10.36 -8.77
C PRO A 58 -0.83 10.37 -8.74
N TYR A 59 -0.24 10.45 -7.55
CA TYR A 59 1.19 10.52 -7.31
C TYR A 59 1.73 9.09 -7.19
N GLY A 60 2.38 8.62 -8.26
CA GLY A 60 2.66 7.21 -8.57
C GLY A 60 2.95 6.30 -7.37
N LYS A 61 2.39 5.09 -7.41
CA LYS A 61 2.81 4.03 -6.49
C LYS A 61 4.31 3.77 -6.69
N PHE A 62 5.00 3.40 -5.59
CA PHE A 62 6.46 3.29 -5.49
C PHE A 62 7.25 4.60 -5.37
N LEU A 63 6.60 5.76 -5.36
CA LEU A 63 7.28 7.04 -5.21
C LEU A 63 7.20 7.50 -3.75
N HIS A 64 8.25 7.21 -2.98
CA HIS A 64 8.29 7.59 -1.57
C HIS A 64 8.04 9.09 -1.41
N PHE A 65 7.28 9.45 -0.38
CA PHE A 65 6.84 10.82 -0.13
C PHE A 65 8.01 11.83 -0.15
N ASN A 66 9.16 11.47 0.42
CA ASN A 66 10.31 12.39 0.48
C ASN A 66 11.06 12.54 -0.86
N GLU A 67 10.81 11.72 -1.89
CA GLU A 67 11.59 11.76 -3.14
C GLU A 67 11.29 13.00 -3.99
N ILE A 68 10.04 13.47 -4.01
CA ILE A 68 9.63 14.63 -4.82
C ILE A 68 8.84 15.70 -4.04
N TYR A 69 8.56 15.44 -2.76
CA TYR A 69 7.85 16.36 -1.87
C TYR A 69 8.61 16.56 -0.54
N GLU A 70 9.94 16.70 -0.63
CA GLU A 70 10.82 16.84 0.54
C GLU A 70 10.39 17.98 1.47
N ASP A 71 10.11 19.18 0.94
CA ASP A 71 9.66 20.33 1.74
C ASP A 71 8.39 20.01 2.54
N GLN A 72 7.43 19.30 1.94
CA GLN A 72 6.20 18.90 2.60
C GLN A 72 6.44 17.79 3.63
N PHE A 73 7.31 16.83 3.31
CA PHE A 73 7.68 15.74 4.21
C PHE A 73 8.39 16.27 5.46
N VAL A 74 9.35 17.18 5.29
CA VAL A 74 10.09 17.81 6.39
C VAL A 74 9.13 18.59 7.28
N ARG A 75 8.29 19.46 6.71
CA ARG A 75 7.32 20.24 7.50
C ARG A 75 6.34 19.35 8.25
N MET A 76 5.80 18.32 7.60
CA MET A 76 4.92 17.37 8.27
C MET A 76 5.63 16.67 9.44
N SER A 77 6.88 16.28 9.24
CA SER A 77 7.66 15.58 10.28
C SER A 77 8.04 16.48 11.45
N GLU A 78 8.27 17.78 11.20
CA GLU A 78 8.54 18.78 12.24
C GLU A 78 7.27 19.14 13.02
N ASP A 79 6.17 19.39 12.32
CA ASP A 79 4.90 19.79 12.92
C ASP A 79 4.20 18.62 13.64
N PHE A 80 4.36 17.40 13.13
CA PHE A 80 3.70 16.17 13.60
C PHE A 80 4.72 15.01 13.70
N PRO A 81 5.64 15.05 14.68
CA PRO A 81 6.71 14.06 14.83
C PRO A 81 6.19 12.63 15.08
N GLU A 82 4.94 12.50 15.55
CA GLU A 82 4.25 11.23 15.70
C GLU A 82 3.90 10.58 14.35
N VAL A 83 3.91 11.30 13.23
CA VAL A 83 3.57 10.74 11.92
C VAL A 83 4.64 9.77 11.41
N PRO A 84 5.95 10.12 11.39
CA PRO A 84 7.00 9.17 11.01
C PRO A 84 7.48 8.29 12.17
N SER A 85 7.02 8.50 13.42
CA SER A 85 7.50 7.71 14.55
C SER A 85 7.00 6.26 14.51
N GLU A 86 7.82 5.33 15.03
CA GLU A 86 7.48 3.90 15.20
C GLU A 86 7.22 3.13 13.89
N THR A 87 7.67 3.69 12.77
CA THR A 87 7.60 3.13 11.43
C THR A 87 8.91 3.42 10.70
N THR A 88 9.23 2.64 9.69
CA THR A 88 10.31 2.96 8.75
C THR A 88 9.88 3.97 7.69
N ASN A 89 8.57 4.18 7.52
CA ASN A 89 7.94 5.10 6.59
C ASN A 89 8.23 4.85 5.10
N LYS A 90 8.84 3.71 4.74
CA LYS A 90 9.28 3.39 3.37
C LYS A 90 8.18 3.39 2.32
N TYR A 91 6.93 3.22 2.74
CA TYR A 91 5.79 2.99 1.85
C TYR A 91 4.82 4.17 1.78
N GLN A 92 5.06 5.24 2.55
CA GLN A 92 4.20 6.41 2.49
C GLN A 92 4.46 7.16 1.18
N ASN A 93 3.39 7.45 0.43
CA ASN A 93 3.41 8.41 -0.67
C ASN A 93 2.70 9.71 -0.24
N TRP A 94 2.78 10.75 -1.08
CA TRP A 94 2.05 11.99 -0.84
C TRP A 94 0.53 11.76 -0.76
N GLU A 95 -0.12 12.41 0.22
CA GLU A 95 -1.56 12.32 0.52
C GLU A 95 -2.10 10.92 0.89
N VAL A 96 -1.25 9.92 1.10
CA VAL A 96 -1.66 8.58 1.56
C VAL A 96 -1.06 8.21 2.91
N VAL A 97 -1.65 7.21 3.56
CA VAL A 97 -1.21 6.74 4.88
C VAL A 97 0.00 5.82 4.77
N ASP A 98 0.83 5.81 5.81
CA ASP A 98 1.88 4.82 5.97
C ASP A 98 1.28 3.47 6.40
N PRO A 99 1.35 2.41 5.57
CA PRO A 99 0.76 1.11 5.89
C PRO A 99 1.38 0.45 7.13
N GLU A 100 2.66 0.72 7.46
CA GLU A 100 3.32 0.11 8.63
C GLU A 100 2.63 0.47 9.95
N LYS A 101 1.87 1.58 10.00
CA LYS A 101 1.12 1.99 11.19
C LYS A 101 -0.20 1.27 11.38
N TRP A 102 -0.79 0.77 10.29
CA TRP A 102 -2.17 0.32 10.27
C TRP A 102 -2.30 -1.18 10.04
N VAL A 103 -1.24 -1.83 9.57
CA VAL A 103 -1.21 -3.28 9.39
C VAL A 103 -0.74 -3.95 10.69
N PRO A 104 -1.61 -4.75 11.36
CA PRO A 104 -1.29 -5.42 12.62
C PRO A 104 -0.43 -6.68 12.47
#